data_AF-A0A8S9HDV2-F1
#
_entry.id   AF-A0A8S9HDV2-F1
#
_cell.length_a   1.000
_cell.length_b   1.000
_cell.length_c   1.000
_cell.angle_alpha   90.00
_cell.angle_beta   90.00
_cell.angle_gamma   90.00
#
_symmetry.space_group_name_H-M   'P 1'
#
loop_
_entity.id
_entity.type
_entity.pdbx_description
1 polymer ?
#
loop_
_entity_poly.entity_id
_entity_poly.type
_entity_poly.pdbx_seq_one_letter_code
_entity_poly.pdbx_strand_id
1 'polypeptide(L)'
;MTVQPIDGWRFFVKGGKMDCVVDLEHGKCDCGVYAVEKIPCSHAIAAGTSAGLHISTLVCPVYSKDFLFAGYSENIYPCVGQQVEERTCFPPDEKRGPGRQKKSR
;
A
#
# COMPACT_ATOMS: atom_id res chain seq x y z
N MET A 1 -13.60 -7.83 -13.43
CA MET A 1 -14.51 -7.74 -12.26
C MET A 1 -15.79 -7.07 -12.74
N THR A 2 -16.95 -7.52 -12.28
CA THR A 2 -18.24 -6.87 -12.55
C THR A 2 -18.71 -6.15 -11.29
N VAL A 3 -19.25 -4.94 -11.44
CA VAL A 3 -19.63 -4.08 -10.32
C VAL A 3 -21.13 -3.86 -10.35
N GLN A 4 -21.78 -4.03 -9.19
CA GLN A 4 -23.20 -3.78 -8.99
C GLN A 4 -23.34 -2.77 -7.84
N PRO A 5 -23.94 -1.59 -8.05
CA PRO A 5 -24.18 -0.64 -6.96
C PRO A 5 -25.20 -1.22 -5.97
N ILE A 6 -24.94 -1.03 -4.67
CA ILE A 6 -25.87 -1.39 -3.59
C ILE A 6 -26.59 -0.12 -3.12
N ASP A 7 -25.81 0.92 -2.80
CA ASP A 7 -26.29 2.26 -2.45
C ASP A 7 -25.30 3.32 -3.00
N GLY A 8 -25.37 4.56 -2.51
CA GLY A 8 -24.56 5.66 -3.03
C GLY A 8 -23.04 5.48 -2.87
N TRP A 9 -22.58 4.74 -1.85
CA TRP A 9 -21.15 4.55 -1.54
C TRP A 9 -20.73 3.08 -1.49
N ARG A 10 -21.69 2.15 -1.50
CA ARG A 10 -21.44 0.72 -1.38
C ARG A 10 -21.70 -0.01 -2.67
N PHE A 11 -20.78 -0.91 -3.01
CA PHE A 11 -20.76 -1.64 -4.26
C PHE A 11 -20.50 -3.11 -3.99
N PHE A 12 -21.22 -3.98 -4.69
CA PHE A 12 -20.90 -5.39 -4.77
C PHE A 12 -20.03 -5.65 -5.99
N VAL A 13 -18.82 -6.15 -5.78
CA VAL A 13 -17.83 -6.38 -6.84
C VAL A 13 -17.58 -7.89 -6.95
N LYS A 14 -17.92 -8.46 -8.11
CA LYS A 14 -17.67 -9.86 -8.42
C LYS A 14 -16.36 -10.07 -9.16
N GLY A 15 -15.68 -11.17 -8.84
CA GLY A 15 -14.43 -11.61 -9.45
C GLY A 15 -13.16 -11.17 -8.69
N GLY A 16 -12.00 -11.59 -9.21
CA GLY A 16 -10.74 -11.56 -8.45
C GLY A 16 -10.56 -12.86 -7.67
N LYS A 17 -10.10 -12.79 -6.42
CA LYS A 17 -9.97 -13.96 -5.54
C LYS A 17 -11.31 -14.37 -4.90
N MET A 18 -12.15 -13.39 -4.59
CA MET A 18 -13.47 -13.55 -3.99
C MET A 18 -14.35 -12.36 -4.36
N ASP A 19 -15.66 -12.54 -4.28
CA ASP A 19 -16.62 -11.45 -4.40
C ASP A 19 -16.61 -10.63 -3.10
N CYS A 20 -16.68 -9.31 -3.22
CA CYS A 20 -16.53 -8.39 -2.09
C CYS A 20 -17.60 -7.31 -2.11
N VAL A 21 -18.11 -6.95 -0.94
CA VAL A 21 -18.72 -5.65 -0.71
C VAL A 21 -17.62 -4.62 -0.45
N VAL A 22 -17.68 -3.51 -1.18
CA VAL A 22 -16.82 -2.35 -1.04
C VAL A 22 -17.64 -1.21 -0.47
N ASP A 23 -17.12 -0.52 0.52
CA ASP A 23 -17.65 0.73 1.07
C ASP A 23 -16.60 1.83 0.81
N LEU A 24 -16.89 2.70 -0.15
CA LEU A 24 -15.98 3.76 -0.57
C LEU A 24 -15.96 4.95 0.40
N GLU A 25 -17.04 5.16 1.17
CA GLU A 25 -17.14 6.25 2.16
C GLU A 25 -16.23 5.97 3.36
N HIS A 26 -16.23 4.72 3.85
CA HIS A 26 -15.43 4.32 5.00
C HIS A 26 -14.08 3.71 4.64
N GLY A 27 -13.75 3.61 3.35
CA GLY A 27 -12.50 3.04 2.88
C GLY A 27 -12.34 1.56 3.23
N LYS A 28 -13.39 0.76 3.03
CA LYS A 28 -13.44 -0.66 3.41
C LYS A 28 -13.75 -1.57 2.23
N CYS A 29 -13.23 -2.78 2.29
CA CYS A 29 -13.56 -3.86 1.38
C CYS A 29 -13.50 -5.17 2.16
N ASP A 30 -14.41 -6.11 1.88
CA ASP A 30 -14.46 -7.41 2.54
C ASP A 30 -13.16 -8.23 2.39
N CYS A 31 -12.35 -7.94 1.37
CA CYS A 31 -11.01 -8.55 1.25
C CYS A 31 -10.02 -8.10 2.35
N GLY A 32 -10.38 -7.12 3.18
CA GLY A 32 -9.59 -6.59 4.29
C GLY A 32 -8.47 -5.63 3.87
N VAL A 33 -7.92 -5.78 2.67
CA VAL A 33 -6.75 -5.01 2.17
C VAL A 33 -6.98 -3.51 2.28
N TYR A 34 -8.10 -3.00 1.79
CA TYR A 34 -8.35 -1.56 1.76
C TYR A 34 -8.43 -0.94 3.18
N ALA A 35 -9.02 -1.67 4.13
CA ALA A 35 -9.15 -1.20 5.50
C ALA A 35 -7.80 -1.15 6.24
N VAL A 36 -6.89 -2.08 5.92
CA VAL A 36 -5.55 -2.20 6.53
C VAL A 36 -4.55 -1.26 5.86
N GLU A 37 -4.37 -1.41 4.56
CA GLU A 37 -3.37 -0.66 3.78
C GLU A 37 -3.78 0.79 3.59
N LYS A 38 -5.06 1.13 3.78
CA LYS A 38 -5.61 2.47 3.48
C LYS A 38 -5.36 2.93 2.03
N ILE A 39 -5.05 1.96 1.16
CA ILE A 39 -4.85 2.08 -0.28
C ILE A 39 -5.91 1.20 -0.96
N PRO A 40 -6.62 1.69 -1.98
CA PRO A 40 -7.65 0.94 -2.68
C PRO A 40 -7.13 -0.40 -3.20
N CYS A 41 -7.78 -1.49 -2.81
CA CYS A 41 -7.55 -2.80 -3.43
C CYS A 41 -8.16 -2.86 -4.84
N SER A 42 -7.92 -3.95 -5.58
CA SER A 42 -8.47 -4.12 -6.93
C SER A 42 -10.00 -4.04 -6.98
N HIS A 43 -10.70 -4.52 -5.95
CA HIS A 43 -12.15 -4.36 -5.82
C HIS A 43 -12.56 -2.90 -5.62
N ALA A 44 -11.87 -2.18 -4.73
CA ALA A 44 -12.16 -0.76 -4.46
C ALA A 44 -11.85 0.13 -5.67
N ILE A 45 -10.81 -0.20 -6.44
CA ILE A 45 -10.50 0.44 -7.72
C ILE A 45 -11.65 0.23 -8.72
N ALA A 46 -12.15 -0.99 -8.84
CA ALA A 46 -13.27 -1.30 -9.73
C ALA A 46 -14.54 -0.53 -9.32
N ALA A 47 -14.87 -0.52 -8.03
CA ALA A 47 -16.00 0.23 -7.48
C ALA A 47 -15.85 1.75 -7.73
N GLY A 48 -14.70 2.33 -7.39
CA GLY A 48 -14.42 3.75 -7.60
C GLY A 48 -14.51 4.17 -9.06
N THR A 49 -13.97 3.34 -9.96
CA THR A 49 -14.07 3.58 -11.41
C THR A 49 -15.54 3.56 -11.87
N SER A 50 -16.35 2.63 -11.36
CA SER A 50 -17.78 2.56 -11.70
C SER A 50 -18.58 3.75 -11.14
N ALA A 51 -18.14 4.30 -10.00
CA ALA A 51 -18.72 5.48 -9.37
C ALA A 51 -18.28 6.81 -10.02
N GLY A 52 -17.38 6.76 -11.02
CA GLY A 52 -16.80 7.95 -11.65
C GLY A 52 -15.85 8.74 -10.75
N LEU A 53 -15.34 8.11 -9.67
CA LEU A 53 -14.40 8.73 -8.75
C LEU A 53 -12.97 8.58 -9.29
N HIS A 54 -12.16 9.59 -9.08
CA HIS A 54 -10.73 9.51 -9.37
C HIS A 54 -10.04 8.66 -8.29
N ILE A 55 -9.35 7.59 -8.67
CA ILE A 55 -8.79 6.60 -7.71
C ILE A 55 -7.88 7.27 -6.66
N SER A 56 -7.17 8.34 -7.01
CA SER A 56 -6.31 9.04 -6.04
C SER A 56 -7.08 9.65 -4.88
N THR A 57 -8.38 9.96 -5.03
CA THR A 57 -9.20 10.49 -3.93
C THR A 57 -9.61 9.41 -2.94
N LEU A 58 -9.46 8.13 -3.32
CA LEU A 58 -9.73 6.97 -2.47
C LEU A 58 -8.49 6.52 -1.69
N VAL A 59 -7.32 7.09 -1.96
CA VAL A 59 -6.11 6.83 -1.18
C VAL A 59 -6.15 7.68 0.09
N CYS A 60 -5.83 7.09 1.23
CA CYS A 60 -5.80 7.83 2.49
C CYS A 60 -4.79 8.99 2.44
N PRO A 61 -5.15 10.19 2.93
CA PRO A 61 -4.28 11.35 2.91
C PRO A 61 -2.93 11.16 3.59
N VAL A 62 -2.79 10.17 4.49
CA VAL A 62 -1.51 9.84 5.15
C VAL A 62 -0.37 9.54 4.15
N TYR A 63 -0.72 9.11 2.93
CA TYR A 63 0.25 8.87 1.85
C TYR A 63 0.55 10.11 1.01
N SER A 64 -0.05 11.27 1.32
CA SER A 64 0.25 12.51 0.60
C SER A 64 1.59 13.10 1.05
N LYS A 65 2.20 13.89 0.15
CA LYS A 65 3.41 14.64 0.48
C LYS A 65 3.18 15.62 1.63
N ASP A 66 1.99 16.22 1.69
CA ASP A 66 1.67 17.20 2.73
C ASP A 66 1.71 16.55 4.12
N PHE A 67 1.13 15.34 4.26
CA PHE A 67 1.19 14.57 5.50
C PHE A 67 2.61 14.08 5.81
N LEU A 68 3.37 13.67 4.79
CA LEU A 68 4.78 13.31 4.95
C LEU A 68 5.59 14.49 5.49
N PHE A 69 5.50 15.66 4.87
CA PHE A 69 6.24 16.85 5.30
C PHE A 69 5.78 17.32 6.69
N ALA A 70 4.48 17.30 6.98
CA ALA A 70 3.97 17.64 8.30
C ALA A 70 4.48 16.68 9.39
N GLY A 71 4.49 15.36 9.12
CA GLY A 71 4.95 14.35 10.07
C GLY A 71 6.44 14.44 10.40
N TYR A 72 7.25 14.95 9.46
CA TYR A 72 8.71 15.14 9.61
C TYR A 72 9.09 16.62 9.73
N SER A 73 8.14 17.48 10.10
CA SER A 73 8.40 18.92 10.25
C SER A 73 9.32 19.24 11.43
N GLU A 74 9.28 18.40 12.46
CA GLU A 74 10.10 18.50 13.66
C GLU A 74 11.39 17.68 13.54
N ASN A 75 12.42 18.09 14.29
CA ASN A 75 13.69 17.38 14.32
C ASN A 75 13.54 16.00 14.98
N ILE A 76 14.09 14.96 14.33
CA ILE A 76 14.20 13.62 14.91
C ILE A 76 15.45 13.59 15.79
N TYR A 77 15.27 13.67 17.10
CA TYR A 77 16.36 13.54 18.06
C TYR A 77 16.63 12.07 18.40
N PRO A 78 17.91 11.68 18.59
CA PRO A 78 18.23 10.35 19.08
C PRO A 78 17.66 10.14 20.49
N CYS A 79 17.19 8.92 20.77
CA CYS A 79 16.74 8.53 22.11
C CYS A 79 17.92 8.65 23.09
N VAL A 80 17.83 9.61 24.02
CA VAL A 80 18.81 9.77 25.10
C VAL A 80 18.86 8.50 25.97
N GLY A 81 20.05 7.91 26.10
CA GLY A 81 20.29 6.72 26.92
C GLY A 81 20.23 5.38 26.19
N GLN A 82 19.90 5.35 24.90
CA GLN A 82 20.03 4.13 24.10
C GLN A 82 21.50 3.99 23.68
N GLN A 83 22.20 2.99 24.24
CA GLN A 83 23.49 2.57 23.71
C GLN A 83 23.24 2.06 22.29
N VAL A 84 23.51 2.90 21.29
CA VAL A 84 23.56 2.46 19.90
C VAL A 84 24.80 1.58 19.82
N GLU A 85 24.60 0.26 19.74
CA GLU A 85 25.70 -0.64 19.40
C GLU A 85 26.29 -0.15 18.09
N GLU A 86 27.56 0.23 18.12
CA GLU A 86 28.33 0.56 16.93
C GLU A 86 28.48 -0.71 16.10
N ARG A 87 27.52 -0.94 15.22
CA ARG A 87 27.53 -2.06 14.29
C ARG A 87 28.18 -1.61 13.00
N THR A 88 29.31 -2.22 12.66
CA THR A 88 29.91 -2.07 11.34
C THR A 88 28.98 -2.70 10.30
N CYS A 89 28.33 -1.88 9.49
CA CYS A 89 27.53 -2.35 8.36
C CYS A 89 28.46 -2.84 7.25
N PHE A 90 28.55 -4.16 7.07
CA PHE A 90 29.21 -4.75 5.91
C PHE A 90 28.29 -4.73 4.68
N PRO A 91 28.84 -4.63 3.46
CA PRO A 91 28.05 -4.86 2.26
C PRO A 91 27.41 -6.27 2.30
N PRO A 92 26.25 -6.47 1.66
CA PRO A 92 25.62 -7.78 1.58
C PRO A 92 26.56 -8.79 0.88
N ASP A 93 26.57 -10.02 1.37
CA ASP A 93 27.33 -11.11 0.73
C ASP A 93 26.79 -11.39 -0.68
N GLU A 94 27.57 -11.02 -1.69
CA GLU A 94 27.26 -11.33 -3.08
C GLU A 94 27.48 -12.82 -3.37
N LYS A 95 26.41 -13.61 -3.32
CA LYS A 95 26.43 -14.98 -3.86
C LYS A 95 26.35 -14.92 -5.38
N ARG A 96 27.23 -15.64 -6.07
CA ARG A 96 27.08 -15.86 -7.51
C ARG A 96 25.73 -16.52 -7.78
N GLY A 97 24.91 -15.89 -8.60
CA GLY A 97 23.64 -16.48 -9.03
C GLY A 97 23.85 -17.82 -9.74
N PRO A 98 22.85 -18.71 -9.72
CA PRO A 98 22.90 -19.97 -10.47
C PRO A 98 23.05 -19.66 -11.96
N GLY A 99 24.16 -20.09 -12.56
CA GLY A 99 24.46 -19.80 -13.95
C GLY A 99 25.83 -20.30 -14.40
N ARG A 100 26.00 -20.37 -15.71
CA ARG A 100 27.26 -20.81 -16.33
C ARG A 100 28.34 -19.77 -16.07
N GLN A 101 29.43 -20.16 -15.43
CA GLN A 101 30.56 -19.27 -15.22
C GLN A 101 31.16 -18.85 -16.56
N LYS A 102 31.50 -17.56 -16.67
CA LYS A 102 32.21 -17.03 -17.83
C LYS A 102 33.59 -17.69 -17.90
N LYS A 103 33.93 -18.32 -19.02
CA LYS A 103 35.27 -18.89 -19.21
C LYS A 103 36.30 -17.76 -19.19
N SER A 104 37.41 -17.98 -18.49
CA SER A 104 38.57 -17.09 -18.58
C SER A 104 39.05 -17.05 -20.02
N ARG A 105 39.48 -15.87 -20.46
CA ARG A 105 40.17 -15.69 -21.74
C ARG A 105 41.58 -16.25 -21.67
#